data_AF-A0A2W4LDC2-F1
#
_entry.id   AF-A0A2W4LDC2-F1
#
_cell.length_a   1.000
_cell.length_b   1.000
_cell.length_c   1.000
_cell.angle_alpha   90.00
_cell.angle_beta   90.00
_cell.angle_gamma   90.00
#
_symmetry.space_group_name_H-M   'P 1'
#
loop_
_entity.id
_entity.type
_entity.pdbx_description
1 polymer ?
#
loop_
_entity_poly.entity_id
_entity_poly.type
_entity_poly.pdbx_seq_one_letter_code
_entity_poly.pdbx_strand_id
1 'polypeptide(L)' 'MSPTRTYRSFLLRCWVTEERDSSEALDERFVVESVSEAPRHWAFSTFEELVDFLRAELLGERPGDQQESPPLARPPD' A
#
# COMPACT_ATOMS: atom_id res chain seq x y z
N MET A 1 33.52 8.74 15.09
CA MET A 1 32.97 8.51 13.74
C MET A 1 31.47 8.74 13.81
N SER A 2 30.96 9.76 13.15
CA SER A 2 29.51 10.02 13.11
C SER A 2 28.85 9.00 12.18
N PRO A 3 27.72 8.39 12.55
CA PRO A 3 27.04 7.45 11.68
C PRO A 3 26.62 8.15 10.38
N THR A 4 26.94 7.56 9.24
CA THR A 4 26.47 8.00 7.93
C THR A 4 24.95 7.92 7.94
N ARG A 5 24.26 9.07 8.01
CA ARG A 5 22.80 9.12 7.86
C ARG A 5 22.47 8.78 6.40
N THR A 6 21.91 7.60 6.18
CA THR A 6 21.34 7.24 4.89
C THR A 6 19.99 7.90 4.76
N TYR A 7 19.86 8.85 3.84
CA TYR A 7 18.57 9.43 3.49
C TYR A 7 17.81 8.47 2.58
N ARG A 8 16.54 8.23 2.88
CA ARG A 8 15.62 7.48 2.02
C ARG A 8 14.57 8.44 1.49
N SER A 9 14.34 8.37 0.18
CA SER A 9 13.29 9.13 -0.51
C SER A 9 12.27 8.16 -1.08
N PHE A 10 11.00 8.49 -0.94
CA PHE A 10 9.88 7.72 -1.45
C PHE A 10 9.07 8.60 -2.39
N LEU A 11 8.59 8.03 -3.49
CA LEU A 11 7.60 8.65 -4.36
C LEU A 11 6.36 7.77 -4.36
N LEU A 12 5.35 8.22 -3.61
CA LEU A 12 4.09 7.50 -3.43
C LEU A 12 2.96 8.30 -4.07
N ARG A 13 2.05 7.60 -4.72
CA ARG A 13 0.76 8.14 -5.17
C ARG A 13 -0.34 7.51 -4.33
N CYS A 14 -1.23 8.32 -3.77
CA CYS A 14 -2.34 7.85 -2.94
C CYS A 14 -3.67 8.35 -3.52
N TRP A 15 -4.69 7.49 -3.52
CA TRP A 15 -6.05 7.86 -3.92
C TRP A 15 -7.08 6.96 -3.22
N VAL A 16 -8.36 7.33 -3.31
CA VAL A 16 -9.48 6.49 -2.88
C VAL A 16 -10.14 5.92 -4.13
N THR A 17 -10.47 4.63 -4.11
CA THR A 17 -11.26 3.97 -5.15
C THR A 17 -12.56 3.44 -4.53
N GLU A 18 -13.63 3.46 -5.31
CA GLU A 18 -14.90 2.84 -4.95
C GLU A 18 -15.03 1.55 -5.75
N GLU A 19 -15.02 0.40 -5.07
CA GLU A 19 -15.39 -0.88 -5.71
C GLU A 19 -16.87 -1.16 -5.41
N ARG A 20 -17.66 -1.32 -6.48
CA ARG A 20 -19.01 -1.86 -6.34
C ARG A 20 -18.89 -3.36 -6.20
N ASP A 21 -19.12 -3.86 -4.99
CA ASP A 21 -19.29 -5.29 -4.82
C ASP A 21 -20.69 -5.70 -5.29
N SER A 22 -20.88 -7.00 -5.50
CA SER A 22 -22.10 -7.63 -6.06
C SER A 22 -23.33 -7.44 -5.16
N SER A 23 -23.10 -6.99 -3.93
CA SER A 23 -24.07 -6.49 -2.96
C SER A 23 -23.94 -4.97 -2.99
N GLU A 24 -25.01 -4.23 -3.25
CA GLU A 24 -25.10 -2.77 -3.57
C GLU A 24 -24.37 -1.76 -2.63
N ALA A 25 -23.57 -2.21 -1.67
CA ALA A 25 -22.66 -1.41 -0.89
C ALA A 25 -21.44 -0.96 -1.73
N LEU A 26 -21.15 0.33 -1.69
CA LEU A 26 -19.88 0.89 -2.15
C LEU A 26 -18.82 0.58 -1.08
N ASP A 27 -17.80 -0.19 -1.43
CA ASP A 27 -16.63 -0.40 -0.57
C ASP A 27 -15.55 0.61 -0.98
N GLU A 28 -15.37 1.65 -0.16
CA GLU A 28 -14.31 2.63 -0.35
C GLU A 28 -12.96 2.04 0.09
N ARG A 29 -11.96 2.08 -0.78
CA ARG A 29 -10.61 1.59 -0.50
C ARG A 29 -9.57 2.67 -0.69
N PHE A 30 -8.65 2.77 0.25
CA PHE A 30 -7.46 3.61 0.12
C PHE A 30 -6.39 2.85 -0.64
N VAL A 31 -5.86 3.44 -1.70
CA VAL A 31 -4.83 2.82 -2.53
C VAL A 31 -3.55 3.64 -2.47
N VAL A 32 -2.44 2.93 -2.33
CA VAL A 32 -1.08 3.48 -2.40
C VAL A 32 -0.31 2.79 -3.51
N GLU A 33 0.39 3.58 -4.31
CA GLU A 33 1.30 3.11 -5.36
C GLU A 33 2.70 3.64 -5.12
N SER A 34 3.68 2.75 -5.16
CA SER A 34 5.09 3.12 -5.31
C SER A 34 5.38 3.45 -6.77
N VAL A 35 5.80 4.68 -7.06
CA VAL A 35 6.06 5.17 -8.43
C VAL A 35 7.52 4.89 -8.86
N SER A 36 8.10 3.79 -8.37
CA SER A 36 9.46 3.34 -8.74
C SER A 36 9.45 2.52 -10.03
N GLU A 37 10.63 2.11 -10.51
CA GLU A 37 10.80 1.27 -11.71
C GLU A 37 10.02 -0.06 -11.64
N ALA A 38 9.66 -0.51 -10.44
CA ALA A 38 8.76 -1.64 -10.20
C ALA A 38 7.56 -1.17 -9.37
N PRO A 39 6.45 -0.76 -10.02
CA PRO A 39 5.26 -0.30 -9.33
C PRO A 39 4.69 -1.39 -8.42
N ARG A 40 4.42 -1.02 -7.18
CA ARG A 40 3.74 -1.87 -6.19
C ARG A 40 2.50 -1.15 -5.74
N HIS A 41 1.41 -1.89 -5.62
CA HIS A 41 0.11 -1.39 -5.20
C HIS A 41 -0.30 -2.05 -3.89
N TRP A 42 -0.83 -1.24 -2.99
CA TRP A 42 -1.43 -1.67 -1.73
C TRP A 42 -2.80 -1.03 -1.61
N ALA A 43 -3.78 -1.81 -1.14
CA ALA A 43 -5.14 -1.35 -0.90
C ALA A 43 -5.51 -1.63 0.55
N PHE A 44 -6.21 -0.69 1.17
CA PHE A 44 -6.60 -0.72 2.57
C PHE A 44 -8.09 -0.39 2.69
N SER A 45 -8.81 -1.15 3.52
CA SER A 45 -10.25 -0.93 3.74
C SER A 45 -10.50 0.16 4.79
N THR A 46 -9.48 0.49 5.60
CA THR A 46 -9.57 1.51 6.64
C THR A 46 -8.44 2.52 6.56
N PHE A 47 -8.69 3.70 7.13
CA PHE A 47 -7.67 4.74 7.23
C PHE A 47 -6.55 4.35 8.20
N GLU A 48 -6.89 3.64 9.27
CA GLU A 48 -5.95 3.12 10.26
C GLU A 48 -4.92 2.17 9.64
N GLU A 49 -5.37 1.21 8.82
CA GLU A 49 -4.48 0.28 8.08
C GLU A 49 -3.51 1.02 7.15
N LEU A 50 -4.01 2.05 6.44
CA LEU A 50 -3.18 2.90 5.58
C LEU A 50 -2.09 3.62 6.39
N VAL A 51 -2.46 4.21 7.54
CA VAL A 51 -1.52 4.96 8.38
C VAL A 51 -0.45 4.04 8.95
N ASP A 52 -0.82 2.84 9.39
CA ASP A 52 0.12 1.86 9.92
C ASP A 52 1.09 1.37 8.84
N PHE A 53 0.60 1.14 7.61
CA PHE A 53 1.46 0.84 6.47
C PHE A 53 2.47 1.98 6.18
N LEU A 54 2.01 3.24 6.14
CA LEU A 54 2.88 4.38 5.86
C LEU A 54 3.95 4.56 6.95
N ARG A 55 3.61 4.34 8.22
CA ARG A 55 4.60 4.35 9.31
C ARG A 55 5.64 3.24 9.11
N ALA A 56 5.19 2.03 8.79
CA ALA A 56 6.09 0.90 8.57
C ALA A 56 7.06 1.14 7.41
N GLU A 57 6.56 1.60 6.27
CA GLU A 57 7.37 1.82 5.07
C GLU A 57 8.30 3.04 5.19
N LEU A 58 7.79 4.16 5.72
CA LEU A 58 8.56 5.41 5.77
C LEU A 58 9.53 5.47 6.95
N LEU A 59 9.15 4.91 8.10
CA LEU A 59 9.94 4.97 9.34
C LEU A 59 10.72 3.68 9.61
N GLY A 60 10.44 2.59 8.87
CA GLY A 60 11.05 1.28 9.12
C GLY A 60 10.55 0.62 10.40
N GLU A 61 9.47 1.14 10.99
CA GLU A 61 8.79 0.57 12.16
C GLU A 61 7.89 -0.57 11.69
N ARG A 62 8.47 -1.72 11.32
CA ARG A 62 7.67 -2.89 10.90
C ARG A 62 6.80 -3.37 12.07
N PRO A 63 5.45 -3.34 11.98
CA PRO A 63 4.65 -4.32 12.67
C PRO A 63 4.94 -5.68 12.00
N GLY A 64 5.05 -6.74 12.80
CA GLY A 64 5.46 -8.08 12.35
C GLY A 64 4.67 -8.57 11.13
N ASP A 65 5.41 -9.18 10.21
CA ASP A 65 5.02 -9.89 8.99
C ASP A 65 3.50 -9.94 8.68
N GLN A 66 3.04 -9.15 7.71
CA GLN A 66 1.76 -9.39 7.04
C GLN A 66 1.88 -9.30 5.52
N GLN A 67 1.95 -10.51 4.94
CA GLN A 67 1.17 -10.98 3.81
C GLN A 67 1.17 -10.12 2.53
N GLU A 68 2.08 -10.46 1.61
CA GLU A 68 1.91 -10.17 0.18
C GLU A 68 0.60 -10.79 -0.30
N SER A 69 -0.36 -9.97 -0.72
CA SER A 69 -1.52 -10.44 -1.48
C SER A 69 -1.05 -11.04 -2.80
N PRO A 70 -1.55 -12.23 -3.19
CA PRO A 70 -1.15 -12.86 -4.44
C PRO A 70 -1.52 -11.97 -5.64
N PRO A 71 -0.74 -12.01 -6.74
CA PRO A 71 -1.05 -11.24 -7.93
C PRO A 71 -2.45 -11.62 -8.45
N LEU A 72 -3.27 -10.62 -8.79
CA LEU A 72 -4.58 -10.85 -9.43
C LEU A 72 -4.36 -11.75 -10.65
N ALA A 73 -4.88 -12.98 -10.57
CA ALA A 73 -4.87 -13.90 -11.69
C ALA A 73 -5.67 -13.28 -12.85
N ARG A 74 -5.05 -13.24 -14.04
CA ARG A 74 -5.76 -12.82 -15.25
C ARG A 74 -6.88 -13.83 -15.55
N PRO A 75 -8.08 -13.39 -15.95
CA PRO A 75 -9.15 -14.29 -16.34
C PRO A 75 -8.74 -15.07 -17.61
N PRO A 76 -9.16 -16.34 -17.74
CA PRO A 76 -8.90 -17.14 -18.94
C PRO A 76 -9.74 -16.66 -20.13
N ASP A 77 -9.14 -16.69 -21.33
CA ASP A 77 -9.79 -16.49 -22.64
C ASP A 77 -10.81 -17.60 -22.97
#